data_AF-A0A840WHH9-F1
#
_entry.id   AF-A0A840WHH9-F1
#
_cell.length_a   1.000
_cell.length_b   1.000
_cell.length_c   1.000
_cell.angle_alpha   90.00
_cell.angle_beta   90.00
_cell.angle_gamma   90.00
#
_symmetry.space_group_name_H-M   'P 1'
#
loop_
_entity.id
_entity.type
_entity.pdbx_description
1 polymer ?
#
loop_
_entity_poly.entity_id
_entity_poly.type
_entity_poly.pdbx_seq_one_letter_code
_entity_poly.pdbx_strand_id
1 'polypeptide(L)'
;MGAENLGTLSGLASGFLLASGGFWIWWRLRQGRTAPREVPVVAVVALVLGGAAVAGPYAYMMSVPEGGVEVVDDSALTRSEPPYVSGTDRVERLLAEVGSAPLYAAELLPMDRTGLAATAERLEGSPLPVRALVVTMDGSDESGGDPEVLAYALSALTEEEEALYLVATAGLRDEVEIAAGSTGLGIDPFALRRAAREVSEPTPAEAIEAVLPAIEEVPTDPGRPDAAPPFANSYVYDPGPRSERFFGDGFLPCLLVVGPLFSGMLFGAVFLAVFSVRRVRGQGGGPRTRMSARALRKLAIAQTRAMVRELERAPEGLVPAAAMRDADAALVVLRRPVDALDLLGAAVLAGRARAAIAGDVQRSRRPVCSVNPLHGQARRQGQVLVIRGRRPLCDACADLPDGDRSRRVLELHVDGAWVPHLKLDRVWIRTNYGSTNRDLIDGILEEKDA
;
A
#
# COMPACT_ATOMS: atom_id res chain seq x y z
N MET A 1 9.53 -14.87 -10.39
CA MET A 1 8.36 -14.81 -9.48
C MET A 1 7.41 -15.89 -9.94
N GLY A 2 7.04 -16.85 -9.09
CA GLY A 2 6.08 -17.89 -9.47
C GLY A 2 4.65 -17.36 -9.66
N ALA A 3 3.82 -18.13 -10.38
CA ALA A 3 2.43 -17.80 -10.70
C ALA A 3 1.59 -17.34 -9.48
N GLU A 4 1.77 -17.95 -8.31
CA GLU A 4 1.05 -17.61 -7.06
C GLU A 4 1.34 -16.18 -6.57
N ASN A 5 2.61 -15.77 -6.61
CA ASN A 5 3.02 -14.43 -6.19
C ASN A 5 2.45 -13.37 -7.15
N LEU A 6 2.47 -13.66 -8.45
CA LEU A 6 1.91 -12.76 -9.46
C LEU A 6 0.39 -12.66 -9.33
N GLY A 7 -0.29 -13.78 -9.07
CA GLY A 7 -1.71 -13.84 -8.75
C GLY A 7 -2.07 -12.98 -7.54
N THR A 8 -1.36 -13.18 -6.43
CA THR A 8 -1.52 -12.41 -5.17
C THR A 8 -1.39 -10.90 -5.40
N LEU A 9 -0.34 -10.47 -6.11
CA LEU A 9 -0.11 -9.06 -6.45
C LEU A 9 -1.20 -8.49 -7.37
N SER A 10 -1.65 -9.29 -8.35
CA SER A 10 -2.71 -8.91 -9.28
C SER A 10 -4.05 -8.73 -8.55
N GLY A 11 -4.37 -9.64 -7.63
CA GLY A 11 -5.52 -9.54 -6.74
C GLY A 11 -5.47 -8.27 -5.89
N LEU A 12 -4.33 -8.00 -5.22
CA LEU A 12 -4.12 -6.80 -4.41
C LEU A 12 -4.36 -5.52 -5.22
N ALA A 13 -3.73 -5.41 -6.38
CA ALA A 13 -3.80 -4.22 -7.24
C ALA A 13 -5.23 -4.00 -7.77
N SER A 14 -5.90 -5.06 -8.23
CA SER A 14 -7.27 -5.01 -8.71
C SER A 14 -8.24 -4.61 -7.60
N GLY A 15 -8.13 -5.23 -6.42
CA GLY A 15 -8.95 -4.92 -5.25
C GLY A 15 -8.79 -3.48 -4.79
N PHE A 16 -7.55 -2.98 -4.78
CA PHE A 16 -7.25 -1.59 -4.47
C PHE A 16 -7.90 -0.61 -5.47
N LEU A 17 -7.82 -0.88 -6.77
CA LEU A 17 -8.39 -0.02 -7.83
C LEU A 17 -9.92 0.04 -7.76
N LEU A 18 -10.56 -1.13 -7.60
CA LEU A 18 -12.02 -1.23 -7.48
C LEU A 18 -12.53 -0.49 -6.22
N ALA A 19 -11.89 -0.73 -5.07
CA ALA A 19 -12.25 -0.05 -3.83
C ALA A 19 -12.03 1.46 -3.92
N SER A 20 -10.95 1.92 -4.55
CA SER A 20 -10.68 3.35 -4.74
C SER A 20 -11.75 4.04 -5.58
N GLY A 21 -12.22 3.39 -6.65
CA GLY A 21 -13.37 3.85 -7.43
C GLY A 21 -14.65 3.94 -6.58
N GLY A 22 -14.93 2.93 -5.77
CA GLY A 22 -16.06 2.90 -4.84
C GLY A 22 -16.03 4.02 -3.80
N PHE A 23 -14.89 4.21 -3.12
CA PHE A 23 -14.69 5.28 -2.14
C PHE A 23 -14.85 6.66 -2.77
N TRP A 24 -14.35 6.86 -3.99
CA TRP A 24 -14.49 8.12 -4.69
C TRP A 24 -15.95 8.42 -5.04
N ILE A 25 -16.70 7.44 -5.56
CA ILE A 25 -18.13 7.57 -5.87
C ILE A 25 -18.91 7.92 -4.59
N TRP A 26 -18.68 7.15 -3.51
CA TRP A 26 -19.31 7.39 -2.21
C TRP A 26 -19.03 8.80 -1.69
N TRP A 27 -17.78 9.25 -1.77
CA TRP A 27 -17.35 10.57 -1.35
C TRP A 27 -18.04 11.69 -2.14
N ARG A 28 -18.14 11.54 -3.48
CA ARG A 28 -18.81 12.52 -4.34
C ARG A 28 -20.32 12.58 -4.06
N LEU A 29 -20.96 11.44 -3.86
CA LEU A 29 -22.38 11.36 -3.48
C LEU A 29 -22.62 12.08 -2.15
N ARG A 30 -21.76 11.87 -1.14
CA ARG A 30 -21.88 12.55 0.16
C ARG A 30 -21.71 14.07 0.08
N GLN A 31 -20.99 14.58 -0.91
CA GLN A 31 -20.84 16.03 -1.12
C GLN A 31 -22.01 16.69 -1.85
N GLY A 32 -22.95 15.91 -2.41
CA GLY A 32 -24.02 16.44 -3.26
C GLY A 32 -23.50 17.10 -4.55
N ARG A 33 -22.28 16.72 -4.99
CA ARG A 33 -21.56 17.35 -6.12
C ARG A 33 -21.28 16.36 -7.24
N THR A 34 -22.27 15.59 -7.64
CA THR A 34 -22.13 14.63 -8.74
C THR A 34 -22.66 15.23 -10.04
N ALA A 35 -21.80 15.37 -11.04
CA ALA A 35 -22.29 15.51 -12.41
C ALA A 35 -22.91 14.17 -12.86
N PRO A 36 -23.99 14.16 -13.66
CA PRO A 36 -24.71 12.92 -14.02
C PRO A 36 -23.84 11.89 -14.76
N ARG A 37 -22.76 12.33 -15.42
CA ARG A 37 -21.82 11.44 -16.14
C ARG A 37 -20.63 10.97 -15.30
N GLU A 38 -20.45 11.52 -14.11
CA GLU A 38 -19.22 11.35 -13.35
C GLU A 38 -19.11 9.96 -12.71
N VAL A 39 -20.20 9.52 -12.07
CA VAL A 39 -20.31 8.19 -11.45
C VAL A 39 -20.11 7.06 -12.46
N PRO A 40 -20.82 7.01 -13.61
CA PRO A 40 -20.65 5.92 -14.56
C PRO A 40 -19.23 5.91 -15.16
N VAL A 41 -18.62 7.07 -15.41
CA VAL A 41 -17.25 7.13 -15.92
C VAL A 41 -16.26 6.53 -14.91
N VAL A 42 -16.33 6.89 -13.63
CA VAL A 42 -15.40 6.33 -12.63
C VAL A 42 -15.66 4.85 -12.38
N ALA A 43 -16.91 4.39 -12.38
CA ALA A 43 -17.21 2.97 -12.28
C ALA A 43 -16.59 2.18 -13.45
N VAL A 44 -16.76 2.66 -14.69
CA VAL A 44 -16.18 2.02 -15.88
C VAL A 44 -14.66 2.03 -15.82
N VAL A 45 -14.03 3.17 -15.48
CA VAL A 45 -12.57 3.27 -15.38
C VAL A 45 -12.03 2.33 -14.30
N ALA A 46 -12.67 2.26 -13.13
CA ALA A 46 -12.24 1.36 -12.05
C ALA A 46 -12.35 -0.11 -12.46
N LEU A 47 -13.43 -0.51 -13.13
CA LEU A 47 -13.61 -1.87 -13.66
C LEU A 47 -12.58 -2.20 -14.74
N VAL A 48 -12.33 -1.30 -15.68
CA VAL A 48 -11.35 -1.51 -16.76
C VAL A 48 -9.93 -1.64 -16.19
N LEU A 49 -9.53 -0.75 -15.28
CA LEU A 49 -8.21 -0.81 -14.66
C LEU A 49 -8.06 -2.03 -13.75
N GLY A 50 -9.08 -2.36 -12.95
CA GLY A 50 -9.09 -3.55 -12.10
C GLY A 50 -9.03 -4.84 -12.92
N GLY A 51 -9.76 -4.92 -14.03
CA GLY A 51 -9.71 -6.05 -14.96
C GLY A 51 -8.35 -6.16 -15.66
N ALA A 52 -7.79 -5.04 -16.14
CA ALA A 52 -6.48 -5.02 -16.79
C ALA A 52 -5.34 -5.43 -15.85
N ALA A 53 -5.44 -5.08 -14.56
CA ALA A 53 -4.50 -5.49 -13.53
C ALA A 53 -4.49 -7.01 -13.26
N VAL A 54 -5.51 -7.75 -13.70
CA VAL A 54 -5.55 -9.21 -13.64
C VAL A 54 -5.23 -9.83 -15.00
N ALA A 55 -5.92 -9.38 -16.06
CA ALA A 55 -5.80 -9.96 -17.40
C ALA A 55 -4.40 -9.79 -18.00
N GLY A 56 -3.74 -8.65 -17.76
CA GLY A 56 -2.38 -8.39 -18.26
C GLY A 56 -1.34 -9.35 -17.66
N PRO A 57 -1.18 -9.39 -16.32
CA PRO A 57 -0.28 -10.33 -15.66
C PRO A 57 -0.61 -11.80 -15.94
N TYR A 58 -1.90 -12.15 -16.02
CA TYR A 58 -2.32 -13.51 -16.38
C TYR A 58 -1.88 -13.88 -17.81
N ALA A 59 -2.15 -13.03 -18.80
CA ALA A 59 -1.74 -13.26 -20.18
C ALA A 59 -0.21 -13.33 -20.31
N TYR A 60 0.52 -12.45 -19.60
CA TYR A 60 1.97 -12.51 -19.52
C TYR A 60 2.45 -13.85 -18.96
N MET A 61 1.91 -14.30 -17.82
CA MET A 61 2.24 -15.59 -17.22
C MET A 61 2.02 -16.75 -18.20
N MET A 62 0.87 -16.78 -18.86
CA MET A 62 0.57 -17.86 -19.82
C MET A 62 1.46 -17.81 -21.08
N SER A 63 2.12 -16.69 -21.37
CA SER A 63 2.99 -16.53 -22.55
C SER A 63 4.46 -16.83 -22.30
N VAL A 64 4.92 -16.80 -21.05
CA VAL A 64 6.34 -17.01 -20.70
C VAL A 64 6.63 -18.52 -20.65
N PRO A 65 7.74 -19.01 -21.23
CA PRO A 65 8.13 -20.42 -21.13
C PRO A 65 8.24 -20.91 -19.68
N GLU A 66 8.00 -22.20 -19.46
CA GLU A 66 8.23 -22.86 -18.16
C GLU A 66 9.71 -22.91 -17.81
N GLY A 67 10.04 -22.66 -16.55
CA GLY A 67 11.44 -22.67 -16.08
C GLY A 67 11.57 -22.53 -14.56
N GLY A 68 12.69 -23.00 -14.02
CA GLY A 68 12.99 -22.96 -12.58
C GLY A 68 11.99 -23.77 -11.75
N VAL A 69 11.51 -23.18 -10.65
CA VAL A 69 10.54 -23.75 -9.68
C VAL A 69 9.15 -24.12 -10.25
N GLU A 70 8.96 -23.99 -11.57
CA GLU A 70 7.72 -24.33 -12.26
C GLU A 70 7.80 -25.63 -13.05
N VAL A 71 9.01 -26.16 -13.23
CA VAL A 71 9.26 -27.50 -13.77
C VAL A 71 9.44 -28.42 -12.58
N VAL A 72 8.87 -29.62 -12.65
CA VAL A 72 9.15 -30.67 -11.66
C VAL A 72 10.66 -30.87 -11.63
N ASP A 73 11.24 -30.92 -10.43
CA ASP A 73 12.67 -31.17 -10.30
C ASP A 73 12.97 -32.57 -10.85
N ASP A 74 13.54 -32.63 -12.06
CA ASP A 74 13.90 -33.90 -12.72
C ASP A 74 14.80 -34.75 -11.82
N SER A 75 15.59 -34.12 -10.93
CA SER A 75 16.40 -34.85 -9.94
C SER A 75 15.53 -35.53 -8.86
N ALA A 76 14.40 -34.95 -8.48
CA ALA A 76 13.46 -35.56 -7.54
C ALA A 76 12.69 -36.72 -8.18
N LEU A 77 12.32 -36.61 -9.46
CA LEU A 77 11.76 -37.73 -10.23
C LEU A 77 12.80 -38.86 -10.40
N THR A 78 14.05 -38.51 -10.69
CA THR A 78 15.11 -39.54 -10.86
C THR A 78 15.45 -40.24 -9.53
N ARG A 79 15.23 -39.58 -8.39
CA ARG A 79 15.42 -40.16 -7.05
C ARG A 79 14.31 -41.09 -6.59
N SER A 80 13.19 -41.22 -7.32
CA SER A 80 12.11 -42.14 -6.92
C SER A 80 12.33 -43.58 -7.36
N GLU A 81 13.24 -43.83 -8.31
CA GLU A 81 13.52 -45.16 -8.85
C GLU A 81 15.04 -45.46 -8.83
N PRO A 82 15.47 -46.72 -8.61
CA PRO A 82 16.88 -47.11 -8.74
C PRO A 82 17.45 -46.71 -10.12
N PRO A 83 18.69 -46.20 -10.22
CA PRO A 83 19.73 -46.12 -9.18
C PRO A 83 19.67 -44.87 -8.29
N TYR A 84 18.53 -44.16 -8.26
CA TYR A 84 18.25 -43.00 -7.41
C TYR A 84 19.12 -41.75 -7.67
N VAL A 85 19.92 -41.74 -8.73
CA VAL A 85 20.81 -40.62 -9.10
C VAL A 85 20.61 -40.23 -10.56
N SER A 86 20.86 -38.95 -10.89
CA SER A 86 20.67 -38.41 -12.25
C SER A 86 21.69 -38.93 -13.28
N GLY A 87 22.78 -39.54 -12.83
CA GLY A 87 23.80 -40.16 -13.68
C GLY A 87 24.65 -41.15 -12.89
N THR A 88 25.15 -42.19 -13.53
CA THR A 88 25.84 -43.32 -12.87
C THR A 88 27.37 -43.28 -13.04
N ASP A 89 27.92 -42.40 -13.87
CA ASP A 89 29.34 -42.39 -14.25
C ASP A 89 30.32 -42.40 -13.06
N ARG A 90 30.01 -41.63 -12.00
CA ARG A 90 30.83 -41.58 -10.79
C ARG A 90 30.57 -42.78 -9.89
N VAL A 91 29.32 -43.19 -9.73
CA VAL A 91 28.94 -44.36 -8.91
C VAL A 91 29.62 -45.61 -9.45
N GLU A 92 29.58 -45.84 -10.77
CA GLU A 92 30.27 -46.94 -11.45
C GLU A 92 31.79 -46.88 -11.27
N ARG A 93 32.38 -45.68 -11.34
CA ARG A 93 33.81 -45.50 -11.09
C ARG A 93 34.18 -45.83 -9.65
N LEU A 94 33.38 -45.37 -8.67
CA LEU A 94 33.58 -45.68 -7.26
C LEU A 94 33.46 -47.19 -7.01
N LEU A 95 32.48 -47.87 -7.63
CA LEU A 95 32.38 -49.33 -7.54
C LEU A 95 33.61 -50.04 -8.12
N ALA A 96 34.13 -49.57 -9.26
CA ALA A 96 35.34 -50.12 -9.86
C ALA A 96 36.59 -49.88 -9.01
N GLU A 97 36.69 -48.73 -8.34
CA GLU A 97 37.81 -48.38 -7.45
C GLU A 97 37.75 -49.09 -6.09
N VAL A 98 36.54 -49.29 -5.54
CA VAL A 98 36.31 -50.10 -4.33
C VAL A 98 36.64 -51.57 -4.63
N GLY A 99 36.19 -52.08 -5.78
CA GLY A 99 36.36 -53.49 -6.14
C GLY A 99 35.82 -54.40 -5.03
N SER A 100 36.65 -55.34 -4.56
CA SER A 100 36.34 -56.22 -3.43
C SER A 100 36.93 -55.74 -2.10
N ALA A 101 37.46 -54.51 -2.02
CA ALA A 101 38.07 -54.00 -0.80
C ALA A 101 36.98 -53.65 0.25
N PRO A 102 37.23 -53.92 1.55
CA PRO A 102 36.30 -53.59 2.62
C PRO A 102 36.16 -52.07 2.84
N LEU A 103 37.20 -51.30 2.50
CA LEU A 103 37.24 -49.86 2.69
C LEU A 103 37.98 -49.18 1.54
N TYR A 104 37.33 -48.18 0.95
CA TYR A 104 37.91 -47.25 -0.02
C TYR A 104 37.98 -45.84 0.60
N ALA A 105 39.08 -45.14 0.38
CA ALA A 105 39.25 -43.75 0.79
C ALA A 105 39.78 -42.94 -0.38
N ALA A 106 39.03 -41.93 -0.82
CA ALA A 106 39.41 -41.09 -1.96
C ALA A 106 40.77 -40.42 -1.77
N GLU A 107 41.56 -40.25 -2.84
CA GLU A 107 42.94 -39.75 -2.76
C GLU A 107 43.05 -38.30 -2.25
N LEU A 108 42.03 -37.47 -2.49
CA LEU A 108 41.97 -36.07 -2.06
C LEU A 108 40.91 -35.86 -0.98
N LEU A 109 41.12 -36.49 0.19
CA LEU A 109 40.25 -36.31 1.34
C LEU A 109 40.74 -35.16 2.24
N PRO A 110 39.87 -34.20 2.58
CA PRO A 110 40.18 -33.14 3.55
C PRO A 110 40.08 -33.61 5.01
N MET A 111 39.61 -34.84 5.25
CA MET A 111 39.42 -35.44 6.59
C MET A 111 40.66 -36.21 7.06
N ASP A 112 40.80 -36.38 8.38
CA ASP A 112 41.84 -37.23 8.97
C ASP A 112 41.66 -38.70 8.55
N ARG A 113 42.76 -39.35 8.13
CA ARG A 113 42.78 -40.75 7.70
C ARG A 113 43.29 -41.71 8.77
N THR A 114 43.65 -41.18 9.93
CA THR A 114 44.14 -41.97 11.06
C THR A 114 43.12 -43.06 11.42
N GLY A 115 43.60 -44.31 11.56
CA GLY A 115 42.75 -45.45 11.95
C GLY A 115 42.10 -46.23 10.80
N LEU A 116 42.00 -45.67 9.58
CA LEU A 116 41.26 -46.31 8.48
C LEU A 116 41.77 -47.71 8.09
N ALA A 117 43.08 -47.96 8.20
CA ALA A 117 43.64 -49.29 7.92
C ALA A 117 43.17 -50.35 8.94
N ALA A 118 43.10 -49.99 10.21
CA ALA A 118 42.59 -50.89 11.25
C ALA A 118 41.08 -51.12 11.10
N THR A 119 40.34 -50.06 10.75
CA THR A 119 38.90 -50.16 10.45
C THR A 119 38.63 -51.06 9.23
N ALA A 120 39.48 -51.02 8.20
CA ALA A 120 39.37 -51.92 7.04
C ALA A 120 39.50 -53.40 7.45
N GLU A 121 40.48 -53.74 8.29
CA GLU A 121 40.64 -55.10 8.83
C GLU A 121 39.43 -55.53 9.68
N ARG A 122 38.84 -54.60 10.44
CA ARG A 122 37.63 -54.87 11.24
C ARG A 122 36.42 -55.15 10.36
N LEU A 123 36.25 -54.41 9.26
CA LEU A 123 35.16 -54.62 8.31
C LEU A 123 35.22 -55.99 7.63
N GLU A 124 36.42 -56.51 7.33
CA GLU A 124 36.57 -57.89 6.81
C GLU A 124 36.09 -58.97 7.78
N GLY A 125 36.15 -58.69 9.08
CA GLY A 125 35.67 -59.58 10.14
C GLY A 125 34.18 -59.43 10.49
N SER A 126 33.47 -58.51 9.84
CA SER A 126 32.05 -58.26 10.11
C SER A 126 31.18 -59.45 9.71
N PRO A 127 30.12 -59.77 10.48
CA PRO A 127 29.14 -60.78 10.08
C PRO A 127 28.32 -60.37 8.85
N LEU A 128 28.29 -59.08 8.50
CA LEU A 128 27.62 -58.55 7.32
C LEU A 128 28.66 -58.17 6.24
N PRO A 129 28.33 -58.29 4.94
CA PRO A 129 29.21 -57.86 3.86
C PRO A 129 29.23 -56.32 3.73
N VAL A 130 29.91 -55.67 4.67
CA VAL A 130 29.99 -54.20 4.74
C VAL A 130 31.16 -53.68 3.92
N ARG A 131 30.89 -52.69 3.04
CA ARG A 131 31.88 -51.92 2.29
C ARG A 131 31.77 -50.45 2.66
N ALA A 132 32.88 -49.86 3.10
CA ALA A 132 32.92 -48.45 3.47
C ALA A 132 33.62 -47.60 2.39
N LEU A 133 33.06 -46.43 2.11
CA LEU A 133 33.61 -45.42 1.23
C LEU A 133 33.78 -44.13 2.01
N VAL A 134 35.01 -43.64 2.11
CA VAL A 134 35.33 -42.32 2.64
C VAL A 134 35.59 -41.39 1.44
N VAL A 135 34.64 -40.51 1.15
CA VAL A 135 34.64 -39.67 -0.06
C VAL A 135 34.29 -38.23 0.26
N THR A 136 34.68 -37.31 -0.62
CA THR A 136 34.17 -35.93 -0.60
C THR A 136 32.88 -35.85 -1.39
N MET A 137 31.92 -35.07 -0.90
CA MET A 137 30.66 -34.83 -1.59
C MET A 137 30.42 -33.34 -1.80
N ASP A 138 29.90 -32.98 -2.96
CA ASP A 138 29.50 -31.63 -3.34
C ASP A 138 28.00 -31.61 -3.69
N GLY A 139 27.33 -30.49 -3.43
CA GLY A 139 25.91 -30.34 -3.75
C GLY A 139 25.58 -30.44 -5.25
N SER A 140 26.58 -30.32 -6.12
CA SER A 140 26.46 -30.51 -7.58
C SER A 140 26.70 -31.94 -8.06
N ASP A 141 27.04 -32.86 -7.16
CA ASP A 141 27.18 -34.28 -7.48
C ASP A 141 25.82 -34.90 -7.85
N GLU A 142 25.83 -36.09 -8.47
CA GLU A 142 24.65 -36.84 -8.89
C GLU A 142 23.69 -37.20 -7.74
N SER A 143 24.21 -37.30 -6.53
CA SER A 143 23.44 -37.50 -5.29
C SER A 143 22.93 -36.19 -4.69
N GLY A 144 23.30 -35.03 -5.25
CA GLY A 144 23.05 -33.71 -4.66
C GLY A 144 23.80 -33.47 -3.35
N GLY A 145 24.92 -34.17 -3.14
CA GLY A 145 25.70 -34.11 -1.91
C GLY A 145 25.14 -34.95 -0.75
N ASP A 146 24.10 -35.75 -0.99
CA ASP A 146 23.47 -36.59 0.04
C ASP A 146 24.17 -37.98 0.12
N PRO A 147 24.84 -38.32 1.23
CA PRO A 147 25.53 -39.60 1.38
C PRO A 147 24.56 -40.79 1.41
N GLU A 148 23.30 -40.60 1.84
CA GLU A 148 22.27 -41.65 1.84
C GLU A 148 21.91 -42.03 0.40
N VAL A 149 21.71 -41.03 -0.47
CA VAL A 149 21.42 -41.25 -1.89
C VAL A 149 22.59 -41.97 -2.58
N LEU A 150 23.84 -41.58 -2.28
CA LEU A 150 25.01 -42.27 -2.84
C LEU A 150 25.12 -43.72 -2.36
N ALA A 151 24.87 -44.00 -1.07
CA ALA A 151 24.93 -45.35 -0.52
C ALA A 151 23.90 -46.29 -1.19
N TYR A 152 22.68 -45.80 -1.42
CA TYR A 152 21.65 -46.56 -2.15
C TYR A 152 21.91 -46.65 -3.66
N ALA A 153 22.59 -45.68 -4.27
CA ALA A 153 23.00 -45.77 -5.67
C ALA A 153 24.08 -46.85 -5.87
N LEU A 154 25.05 -46.92 -4.95
CA LEU A 154 26.08 -47.96 -4.93
C LEU A 154 25.46 -49.35 -4.74
N SER A 155 24.51 -49.48 -3.81
CA SER A 155 23.82 -50.75 -3.57
C SER A 155 22.95 -51.16 -4.75
N ALA A 156 22.22 -50.22 -5.37
CA ALA A 156 21.39 -50.47 -6.54
C ALA A 156 22.19 -50.91 -7.78
N LEU A 157 23.43 -50.44 -7.95
CA LEU A 157 24.28 -50.86 -9.08
C LEU A 157 25.08 -52.15 -8.79
N THR A 158 24.99 -52.71 -7.59
CA THR A 158 25.67 -53.95 -7.17
C THR A 158 24.69 -55.14 -7.12
N GLU A 159 23.65 -55.18 -7.97
CA GLU A 159 22.48 -56.09 -7.89
C GLU A 159 22.80 -57.60 -7.71
N GLU A 160 24.02 -58.04 -8.01
CA GLU A 160 24.42 -59.45 -7.94
C GLU A 160 25.00 -59.89 -6.59
N GLU A 161 25.40 -58.97 -5.70
CA GLU A 161 26.03 -59.29 -4.41
C GLU A 161 25.26 -58.66 -3.24
N GLU A 162 24.92 -59.47 -2.24
CA GLU A 162 24.42 -58.97 -0.96
C GLU A 162 25.51 -58.10 -0.33
N ALA A 163 25.22 -56.80 -0.16
CA ALA A 163 26.21 -55.84 0.31
C ALA A 163 25.54 -54.69 1.08
N LEU A 164 26.27 -54.17 2.06
CA LEU A 164 25.92 -52.96 2.79
C LEU A 164 26.99 -51.90 2.54
N TYR A 165 26.61 -50.78 1.97
CA TYR A 165 27.49 -49.67 1.68
C TYR A 165 27.39 -48.60 2.76
N LEU A 166 28.53 -48.25 3.36
CA LEU A 166 28.68 -47.10 4.25
C LEU A 166 29.37 -45.98 3.49
N VAL A 167 28.76 -44.80 3.47
CA VAL A 167 29.36 -43.59 2.88
C VAL A 167 29.65 -42.61 4.01
N ALA A 168 30.93 -42.35 4.24
CA ALA A 168 31.43 -41.36 5.17
C ALA A 168 31.93 -40.12 4.42
N THR A 169 31.40 -38.95 4.75
CA THR A 169 31.75 -37.66 4.15
C THR A 169 31.92 -36.59 5.22
N ALA A 170 32.51 -35.45 4.87
CA ALA A 170 32.62 -34.32 5.77
C ALA A 170 31.22 -33.74 6.04
N GLY A 171 30.80 -33.75 7.30
CA GLY A 171 29.55 -33.16 7.76
C GLY A 171 29.71 -31.69 8.16
N LEU A 172 28.69 -31.16 8.83
CA LEU A 172 28.73 -29.83 9.43
C LEU A 172 29.54 -29.86 10.74
N ARG A 173 30.21 -28.75 11.08
CA ARG A 173 30.90 -28.55 12.37
C ARG A 173 32.10 -29.48 12.63
N ASP A 174 32.85 -29.81 11.58
CA ASP A 174 34.05 -30.66 11.65
C ASP A 174 33.75 -32.09 12.13
N GLU A 175 32.51 -32.56 11.99
CA GLU A 175 32.08 -33.93 12.24
C GLU A 175 31.98 -34.73 10.93
N VAL A 176 32.06 -36.06 11.01
CA VAL A 176 31.83 -36.95 9.87
C VAL A 176 30.36 -37.33 9.81
N GLU A 177 29.75 -37.12 8.64
CA GLU A 177 28.42 -37.62 8.33
C GLU A 177 28.54 -39.01 7.71
N ILE A 178 27.77 -39.97 8.23
CA ILE A 178 27.72 -41.33 7.73
C ILE A 178 26.31 -41.72 7.33
N ALA A 179 26.17 -42.34 6.18
CA ALA A 179 24.92 -42.93 5.72
C ALA A 179 25.15 -44.35 5.23
N ALA A 180 24.06 -45.12 5.22
CA ALA A 180 24.11 -46.54 4.90
C ALA A 180 23.00 -46.90 3.92
N GLY A 181 23.35 -47.75 2.94
CA GLY A 181 22.43 -48.32 1.96
C GLY A 181 22.73 -49.80 1.79
N SER A 182 21.70 -50.61 1.59
CA SER A 182 21.84 -52.07 1.42
C SER A 182 21.26 -52.53 0.09
N THR A 183 21.68 -53.72 -0.33
CA THR A 183 21.03 -54.50 -1.39
C THR A 183 20.99 -55.97 -0.99
N GLY A 184 19.84 -56.63 -1.18
CA GLY A 184 19.66 -58.08 -0.99
C GLY A 184 19.62 -58.60 0.44
N LEU A 185 19.74 -57.73 1.46
CA LEU A 185 19.84 -58.13 2.88
C LEU A 185 18.49 -58.18 3.62
N GLY A 186 17.40 -57.74 2.98
CA GLY A 186 16.08 -57.62 3.57
C GLY A 186 16.02 -56.60 4.72
N ILE A 187 16.93 -55.63 4.74
CA ILE A 187 17.04 -54.64 5.82
C ILE A 187 15.99 -53.55 5.64
N ASP A 188 15.35 -53.13 6.73
CA ASP A 188 14.47 -51.95 6.73
C ASP A 188 15.30 -50.66 6.57
N PRO A 189 15.12 -49.88 5.48
CA PRO A 189 15.83 -48.63 5.24
C PRO A 189 15.71 -47.62 6.39
N PHE A 190 14.58 -47.60 7.09
CA PHE A 190 14.38 -46.68 8.20
C PHE A 190 15.22 -47.06 9.42
N ALA A 191 15.28 -48.35 9.75
CA ALA A 191 16.17 -48.86 10.79
C ALA A 191 17.65 -48.61 10.46
N LEU A 192 18.05 -48.86 9.20
CA LEU A 192 19.42 -48.63 8.73
C LEU A 192 19.81 -47.15 8.80
N ARG A 193 18.96 -46.25 8.29
CA ARG A 193 19.15 -44.81 8.37
C ARG A 193 19.27 -44.33 9.82
N ARG A 194 18.44 -44.88 10.72
CA ARG A 194 18.48 -44.52 12.14
C ARG A 194 19.79 -44.93 12.80
N ALA A 195 20.26 -46.15 12.53
CA ALA A 195 21.54 -46.64 13.04
C ALA A 195 22.72 -45.75 12.58
N ALA A 196 22.71 -45.34 11.31
CA ALA A 196 23.74 -44.45 10.76
C ALA A 196 23.68 -43.02 11.32
N ARG A 197 22.47 -42.44 11.40
CA ARG A 197 22.28 -41.03 11.75
C ARG A 197 22.58 -40.69 13.22
N GLU A 198 22.53 -41.67 14.11
CA GLU A 198 22.80 -41.46 15.54
C GLU A 198 24.31 -41.33 15.84
N VAL A 199 25.18 -41.59 14.87
CA VAL A 199 26.65 -41.50 15.00
C VAL A 199 27.13 -40.10 14.62
N SER A 200 27.97 -39.52 15.48
CA SER A 200 28.64 -38.24 15.25
C SER A 200 30.04 -38.36 15.87
N GLU A 201 31.04 -38.42 14.99
CA GLU A 201 32.43 -38.62 15.38
C GLU A 201 33.35 -37.70 14.56
N PRO A 202 34.53 -37.32 15.09
CA PRO A 202 35.39 -36.34 14.45
C PRO A 202 36.25 -36.93 13.32
N THR A 203 36.42 -38.26 13.27
CA THR A 203 37.19 -38.93 12.21
C THR A 203 36.38 -40.01 11.51
N PRO A 204 36.65 -40.31 10.22
CA PRO A 204 35.88 -41.33 9.50
C PRO A 204 36.09 -42.74 10.06
N ALA A 205 37.27 -43.04 10.60
CA ALA A 205 37.54 -44.31 11.26
C ALA A 205 36.65 -44.49 12.50
N GLU A 206 36.60 -43.49 13.38
CA GLU A 206 35.75 -43.52 14.57
C GLU A 206 34.26 -43.59 14.20
N ALA A 207 33.81 -42.84 13.19
CA ALA A 207 32.43 -42.89 12.73
C ALA A 207 32.03 -44.28 12.21
N ILE A 208 32.89 -44.92 11.40
CA ILE A 208 32.63 -46.27 10.88
C ILE A 208 32.66 -47.31 12.02
N GLU A 209 33.63 -47.22 12.93
CA GLU A 209 33.72 -48.11 14.09
C GLU A 209 32.51 -47.98 15.04
N ALA A 210 31.99 -46.76 15.19
CA ALA A 210 30.82 -46.48 16.03
C ALA A 210 29.51 -46.94 15.37
N VAL A 211 29.38 -46.84 14.04
CA VAL A 211 28.16 -47.26 13.33
C VAL A 211 28.05 -48.77 13.20
N LEU A 212 29.18 -49.48 13.10
CA LEU A 212 29.21 -50.90 12.77
C LEU A 212 28.40 -51.77 13.76
N PRO A 213 28.55 -51.65 15.10
CA PRO A 213 27.74 -52.42 16.04
C PRO A 213 26.23 -52.12 15.93
N ALA A 214 25.87 -50.85 15.68
CA ALA A 214 24.47 -50.47 15.55
C ALA A 214 23.82 -51.08 14.29
N ILE A 215 24.59 -51.23 13.21
CA ILE A 215 24.13 -51.85 11.96
C ILE A 215 24.07 -53.38 12.08
N GLU A 216 25.02 -54.00 12.77
CA GLU A 216 25.01 -55.45 13.03
C GLU A 216 23.80 -55.90 13.87
N GLU A 217 23.23 -55.00 14.68
CA GLU A 217 22.01 -55.26 15.45
C GLU A 217 20.71 -55.07 14.63
N VAL A 218 20.78 -54.51 13.42
CA VAL A 218 19.59 -54.31 12.57
C VAL A 218 19.10 -55.66 12.03
N PRO A 219 17.80 -55.98 12.17
CA PRO A 219 17.26 -57.23 11.65
C PRO A 219 17.46 -57.37 10.12
N THR A 220 18.03 -58.49 9.71
CA THR A 220 18.22 -58.88 8.30
C THR A 220 17.27 -60.02 7.92
N ASP A 221 16.78 -60.02 6.68
CA ASP A 221 16.01 -61.11 6.08
C ASP A 221 16.60 -61.45 4.69
N PRO A 222 17.78 -62.11 4.63
CA PRO A 222 18.49 -62.36 3.39
C PRO A 222 17.62 -63.08 2.35
N GLY A 223 17.70 -62.64 1.09
CA GLY A 223 16.87 -63.16 -0.01
C GLY A 223 15.48 -62.49 -0.14
N ARG A 224 15.12 -61.58 0.77
CA ARG A 224 14.02 -60.64 0.57
C ARG A 224 14.56 -59.35 -0.07
N PRO A 225 13.88 -58.78 -1.08
CA PRO A 225 14.28 -57.48 -1.62
C PRO A 225 14.15 -56.41 -0.52
N ASP A 226 15.14 -55.53 -0.46
CA ASP A 226 15.10 -54.36 0.42
C ASP A 226 13.93 -53.45 0.07
N ALA A 227 13.34 -52.79 1.07
CA ALA A 227 12.31 -51.80 0.82
C ALA A 227 12.91 -50.55 0.17
N ALA A 228 12.11 -49.81 -0.58
CA ALA A 228 12.56 -48.54 -1.15
C ALA A 228 12.96 -47.55 -0.04
N PRO A 229 14.04 -46.78 -0.20
CA PRO A 229 14.51 -45.86 0.81
C PRO A 229 13.48 -44.75 1.08
N PRO A 230 13.48 -44.14 2.29
CA PRO A 230 12.46 -43.15 2.66
C PRO A 230 12.43 -41.93 1.73
N PHE A 231 13.58 -41.54 1.16
CA PHE A 231 13.66 -40.44 0.21
C PHE A 231 13.05 -40.78 -1.16
N ALA A 232 13.03 -42.04 -1.58
CA ALA A 232 12.42 -42.44 -2.86
C ALA A 232 10.90 -42.28 -2.86
N ASN A 233 10.29 -42.31 -1.66
CA ASN A 233 8.88 -42.04 -1.45
C ASN A 233 8.60 -40.56 -1.11
N SER A 234 9.61 -39.68 -1.18
CA SER A 234 9.36 -38.26 -0.99
C SER A 234 8.44 -37.74 -2.09
N TYR A 235 7.40 -37.00 -1.71
CA TYR A 235 6.45 -36.44 -2.65
C TYR A 235 7.20 -35.57 -3.66
N VAL A 236 7.28 -36.02 -4.91
CA VAL A 236 7.68 -35.17 -6.02
C VAL A 236 6.70 -34.01 -6.05
N TYR A 237 7.21 -32.82 -5.74
CA TYR A 237 6.40 -31.62 -5.70
C TYR A 237 5.95 -31.31 -7.14
N ASP A 238 4.72 -31.68 -7.46
CA ASP A 238 4.04 -31.21 -8.66
C ASP A 238 3.39 -29.86 -8.33
N PRO A 239 3.92 -28.74 -8.86
CA PRO A 239 3.36 -27.43 -8.59
C PRO A 239 1.96 -27.24 -9.20
N GLY A 240 1.49 -28.16 -10.04
CA GLY A 240 0.19 -28.06 -10.70
C GLY A 240 0.14 -26.94 -11.76
N PRO A 241 -1.01 -26.80 -12.44
CA PRO A 241 -1.14 -25.88 -13.56
C PRO A 241 -1.02 -24.41 -13.12
N ARG A 242 -0.28 -23.61 -13.90
CA ARG A 242 -0.04 -22.18 -13.63
C ARG A 242 -1.32 -21.36 -13.42
N SER A 243 -2.39 -21.72 -14.12
CA SER A 243 -3.69 -21.05 -13.97
C SER A 243 -4.28 -21.23 -12.58
N GLU A 244 -4.21 -22.45 -12.01
CA GLU A 244 -4.72 -22.73 -10.67
C GLU A 244 -3.87 -22.01 -9.63
N ARG A 245 -2.54 -22.07 -9.78
CA ARG A 245 -1.61 -21.32 -8.92
C ARG A 245 -1.83 -19.81 -8.97
N PHE A 246 -2.07 -19.24 -10.15
CA PHE A 246 -2.35 -17.81 -10.31
C PHE A 246 -3.64 -17.39 -9.59
N PHE A 247 -4.68 -18.22 -9.65
CA PHE A 247 -5.94 -17.99 -8.94
C PHE A 247 -5.98 -18.66 -7.55
N GLY A 248 -4.82 -19.09 -7.04
CA GLY A 248 -4.69 -19.81 -5.78
C GLY A 248 -4.99 -18.95 -4.56
N ASP A 249 -4.60 -19.46 -3.40
CA ASP A 249 -5.06 -18.97 -2.09
C ASP A 249 -4.85 -17.48 -1.84
N GLY A 250 -3.83 -16.86 -2.44
CA GLY A 250 -3.53 -15.44 -2.27
C GLY A 250 -4.42 -14.48 -3.10
N PHE A 251 -4.99 -14.94 -4.22
CA PHE A 251 -5.67 -14.05 -5.18
C PHE A 251 -6.96 -13.45 -4.59
N LEU A 252 -7.90 -14.28 -4.15
CA LEU A 252 -9.20 -13.84 -3.67
C LEU A 252 -9.12 -13.00 -2.38
N PRO A 253 -8.35 -13.38 -1.34
CA PRO A 253 -8.18 -12.55 -0.15
C PRO A 253 -7.56 -11.19 -0.47
N CYS A 254 -6.60 -11.14 -1.41
CA CYS A 254 -6.00 -9.88 -1.80
C CYS A 254 -6.96 -8.98 -2.61
N LEU A 255 -7.77 -9.57 -3.48
CA LEU A 255 -8.80 -8.87 -4.25
C LEU A 255 -9.92 -8.31 -3.36
N LEU A 256 -10.43 -9.11 -2.42
CA LEU A 256 -11.66 -8.81 -1.69
C LEU A 256 -11.42 -8.15 -0.32
N VAL A 257 -10.25 -8.35 0.29
CA VAL A 257 -9.97 -7.88 1.66
C VAL A 257 -8.76 -6.97 1.69
N VAL A 258 -7.58 -7.46 1.30
CA VAL A 258 -6.31 -6.72 1.51
C VAL A 258 -6.26 -5.46 0.64
N GLY A 259 -6.56 -5.57 -0.66
CA GLY A 259 -6.60 -4.44 -1.59
C GLY A 259 -7.56 -3.33 -1.13
N PRO A 260 -8.83 -3.65 -0.80
CA PRO A 260 -9.77 -2.69 -0.24
C PRO A 260 -9.33 -2.04 1.07
N LEU A 261 -8.71 -2.79 2.00
CA LEU A 261 -8.16 -2.23 3.24
C LEU A 261 -7.05 -1.21 2.96
N PHE A 262 -6.11 -1.53 2.06
CA PHE A 262 -5.06 -0.59 1.63
C PHE A 262 -5.65 0.66 0.97
N SER A 263 -6.66 0.51 0.13
CA SER A 263 -7.37 1.64 -0.48
C SER A 263 -8.02 2.54 0.59
N GLY A 264 -8.70 1.93 1.58
CA GLY A 264 -9.30 2.64 2.70
C GLY A 264 -8.27 3.38 3.56
N MET A 265 -7.12 2.77 3.84
CA MET A 265 -6.02 3.41 4.58
C MET A 265 -5.47 4.63 3.83
N LEU A 266 -5.19 4.51 2.53
CA LEU A 266 -4.67 5.62 1.73
C LEU A 266 -5.71 6.74 1.60
N PHE A 267 -6.98 6.38 1.34
CA PHE A 267 -8.08 7.35 1.27
C PHE A 267 -8.26 8.06 2.61
N GLY A 268 -8.22 7.32 3.72
CA GLY A 268 -8.28 7.85 5.08
C GLY A 268 -7.12 8.79 5.39
N ALA A 269 -5.89 8.45 4.99
CA ALA A 269 -4.72 9.29 5.16
C ALA A 269 -4.82 10.60 4.37
N VAL A 270 -5.26 10.53 3.10
CA VAL A 270 -5.51 11.73 2.27
C VAL A 270 -6.61 12.59 2.88
N PHE A 271 -7.70 11.97 3.35
CA PHE A 271 -8.80 12.67 4.01
C PHE A 271 -8.34 13.36 5.30
N LEU A 272 -7.59 12.65 6.15
CA LEU A 272 -6.99 13.20 7.38
C LEU A 272 -6.01 14.33 7.08
N ALA A 273 -5.18 14.20 6.06
CA ALA A 273 -4.26 15.27 5.64
C ALA A 273 -5.03 16.51 5.17
N VAL A 274 -6.02 16.35 4.29
CA VAL A 274 -6.87 17.45 3.81
C VAL A 274 -7.65 18.09 4.96
N PHE A 275 -8.20 17.29 5.87
CA PHE A 275 -8.92 17.77 7.04
C PHE A 275 -7.99 18.51 8.00
N SER A 276 -6.81 17.98 8.27
CA SER A 276 -5.79 18.60 9.13
C SER A 276 -5.30 19.91 8.53
N VAL A 277 -5.00 19.96 7.23
CA VAL A 277 -4.64 21.20 6.53
C VAL A 277 -5.77 22.22 6.59
N ARG A 278 -7.03 21.80 6.41
CA ARG A 278 -8.19 22.70 6.54
C ARG A 278 -8.39 23.19 7.97
N ARG A 279 -8.18 22.33 8.96
CA ARG A 279 -8.29 22.65 10.38
C ARG A 279 -7.18 23.59 10.83
N VAL A 280 -5.93 23.33 10.44
CA VAL A 280 -4.79 24.20 10.73
C VAL A 280 -4.95 25.55 10.01
N ARG A 281 -5.41 25.58 8.75
CA ARG A 281 -5.79 26.84 8.08
C ARG A 281 -7.00 27.53 8.71
N GLY A 282 -7.84 26.80 9.44
CA GLY A 282 -9.01 27.34 10.15
C GLY A 282 -8.74 27.79 11.59
N GLN A 283 -7.78 27.17 12.28
CA GLN A 283 -7.41 27.43 13.69
C GLN A 283 -6.16 28.32 13.81
N GLY A 284 -5.27 28.33 12.82
CA GLY A 284 -4.19 29.31 12.72
C GLY A 284 -4.72 30.58 12.07
N GLY A 285 -5.19 31.53 12.90
CA GLY A 285 -5.63 32.89 12.55
C GLY A 285 -5.65 33.21 11.06
N GLY A 286 -6.80 33.00 10.42
CA GLY A 286 -6.94 33.15 8.97
C GLY A 286 -6.31 34.45 8.45
N PRO A 287 -5.71 34.43 7.25
CA PRO A 287 -5.14 35.63 6.66
C PRO A 287 -6.22 36.72 6.69
N ARG A 288 -5.84 37.92 7.13
CA ARG A 288 -6.74 39.08 7.15
C ARG A 288 -7.50 39.11 5.83
N THR A 289 -8.83 39.27 5.91
CA THR A 289 -9.68 39.24 4.72
C THR A 289 -9.33 40.46 3.87
N ARG A 290 -8.43 40.28 2.91
CA ARG A 290 -7.90 41.35 2.05
C ARG A 290 -8.63 41.31 0.72
N MET A 291 -9.21 42.43 0.32
CA MET A 291 -9.84 42.55 -0.99
C MET A 291 -9.25 43.70 -1.80
N SER A 292 -8.71 43.36 -2.96
CA SER A 292 -8.18 44.35 -3.90
C SER A 292 -9.33 45.10 -4.58
N ALA A 293 -9.08 46.33 -5.01
CA ALA A 293 -10.06 47.13 -5.76
C ALA A 293 -10.56 46.39 -7.02
N ARG A 294 -9.70 45.61 -7.68
CA ARG A 294 -10.10 44.78 -8.85
C ARG A 294 -11.09 43.68 -8.46
N ALA A 295 -10.87 42.99 -7.34
CA ALA A 295 -11.77 41.95 -6.85
C ALA A 295 -13.11 42.55 -6.42
N LEU A 296 -13.08 43.67 -5.70
CA LEU A 296 -14.28 44.41 -5.28
C LEU A 296 -15.07 44.93 -6.47
N ARG A 297 -14.39 45.43 -7.51
CA ARG A 297 -15.05 45.87 -8.76
C ARG A 297 -15.81 44.73 -9.42
N LYS A 298 -15.19 43.55 -9.56
CA LYS A 298 -15.87 42.37 -10.10
C LYS A 298 -17.08 41.97 -9.25
N LEU A 299 -16.92 41.99 -7.93
CA LEU A 299 -17.98 41.63 -7.00
C LEU A 299 -19.14 42.64 -7.05
N ALA A 300 -18.85 43.94 -7.02
CA ALA A 300 -19.85 45.00 -7.08
C ALA A 300 -20.66 44.91 -8.38
N ILE A 301 -19.99 44.77 -9.54
CA ILE A 301 -20.67 44.56 -10.83
C ILE A 301 -21.55 43.30 -10.80
N ALA A 302 -21.05 42.19 -10.25
CA ALA A 302 -21.82 40.96 -10.17
C ALA A 302 -23.06 41.10 -9.27
N GLN A 303 -22.93 41.77 -8.11
CA GLN A 303 -24.04 42.03 -7.20
C GLN A 303 -25.08 42.98 -7.82
N THR A 304 -24.64 44.06 -8.47
CA THR A 304 -25.53 45.00 -9.16
C THR A 304 -26.27 44.31 -10.31
N ARG A 305 -25.60 43.47 -11.12
CA ARG A 305 -26.29 42.68 -12.16
C ARG A 305 -27.30 41.69 -11.58
N ALA A 306 -26.98 41.07 -10.45
CA ALA A 306 -27.91 40.18 -9.76
C ALA A 306 -29.12 40.95 -9.21
N MET A 307 -28.90 42.13 -8.64
CA MET A 307 -29.94 43.05 -8.17
C MET A 307 -30.87 43.49 -9.31
N VAL A 308 -30.32 43.97 -10.44
CA VAL A 308 -31.12 44.39 -11.61
C VAL A 308 -31.99 43.24 -12.12
N ARG A 309 -31.46 42.02 -12.18
CA ARG A 309 -32.27 40.85 -12.58
C ARG A 309 -33.39 40.51 -11.61
N GLU A 310 -33.23 40.76 -10.31
CA GLU A 310 -34.37 40.62 -9.39
C GLU A 310 -35.36 41.78 -9.56
N LEU A 311 -34.87 42.99 -9.83
CA LEU A 311 -35.73 44.15 -10.07
C LEU A 311 -36.60 43.95 -11.32
N GLU A 312 -36.04 43.44 -12.42
CA GLU A 312 -36.77 43.12 -13.67
C GLU A 312 -37.83 42.02 -13.48
N ARG A 313 -37.68 41.16 -12.47
CA ARG A 313 -38.65 40.11 -12.14
C ARG A 313 -39.70 40.55 -11.13
N ALA A 314 -39.46 41.65 -10.43
CA ALA A 314 -40.35 42.12 -9.39
C ALA A 314 -41.64 42.66 -10.02
N PRO A 315 -42.83 42.34 -9.49
CA PRO A 315 -44.08 42.91 -9.99
C PRO A 315 -44.09 44.43 -9.83
N GLU A 316 -44.65 45.15 -10.80
CA GLU A 316 -44.76 46.61 -10.76
C GLU A 316 -45.48 47.08 -9.49
N GLY A 317 -44.94 48.09 -8.83
CA GLY A 317 -45.50 48.67 -7.60
C GLY A 317 -45.20 47.92 -6.29
N LEU A 318 -44.56 46.74 -6.33
CA LEU A 318 -44.24 45.96 -5.11
C LEU A 318 -42.81 46.15 -4.58
N VAL A 319 -41.99 46.99 -5.21
CA VAL A 319 -40.61 47.23 -4.75
C VAL A 319 -40.59 48.25 -3.62
N PRO A 320 -40.04 47.92 -2.44
CA PRO A 320 -39.94 48.88 -1.34
C PRO A 320 -39.11 50.11 -1.72
N ALA A 321 -39.60 51.32 -1.43
CA ALA A 321 -38.89 52.57 -1.73
C ALA A 321 -37.46 52.63 -1.13
N ALA A 322 -37.24 51.98 0.02
CA ALA A 322 -35.90 51.86 0.59
C ALA A 322 -34.96 50.99 -0.26
N ALA A 323 -35.46 49.92 -0.88
CA ALA A 323 -34.68 49.06 -1.77
C ALA A 323 -34.33 49.78 -3.08
N MET A 324 -35.25 50.58 -3.62
CA MET A 324 -34.98 51.43 -4.79
C MET A 324 -33.89 52.45 -4.51
N ARG A 325 -33.92 53.13 -3.36
CA ARG A 325 -32.85 54.06 -2.96
C ARG A 325 -31.48 53.39 -2.86
N ASP A 326 -31.40 52.21 -2.25
CA ASP A 326 -30.15 51.43 -2.18
C ASP A 326 -29.67 51.02 -3.59
N ALA A 327 -30.60 50.65 -4.48
CA ALA A 327 -30.30 50.28 -5.87
C ALA A 327 -29.78 51.47 -6.69
N ASP A 328 -30.44 52.63 -6.60
CA ASP A 328 -30.05 53.86 -7.27
C ASP A 328 -28.68 54.33 -6.77
N ALA A 329 -28.46 54.33 -5.46
CA ALA A 329 -27.17 54.66 -4.87
C ALA A 329 -26.05 53.73 -5.38
N ALA A 330 -26.28 52.41 -5.43
CA ALA A 330 -25.30 51.47 -5.96
C ALA A 330 -24.96 51.73 -7.44
N LEU A 331 -25.96 52.07 -8.26
CA LEU A 331 -25.77 52.39 -9.68
C LEU A 331 -25.07 53.73 -9.89
N VAL A 332 -25.43 54.76 -9.12
CA VAL A 332 -24.80 56.09 -9.16
C VAL A 332 -23.32 56.00 -8.78
N VAL A 333 -23.00 55.29 -7.71
CA VAL A 333 -21.61 55.08 -7.27
C VAL A 333 -20.81 54.40 -8.37
N LEU A 334 -21.32 53.30 -8.96
CA LEU A 334 -20.59 52.54 -9.98
C LEU A 334 -20.34 53.28 -11.31
N ARG A 335 -21.12 54.33 -11.61
CA ARG A 335 -20.94 55.14 -12.84
C ARG A 335 -19.80 56.15 -12.75
N ARG A 336 -19.18 56.30 -11.58
CA ARG A 336 -18.17 57.34 -11.31
C ARG A 336 -16.78 56.74 -11.10
N PRO A 337 -15.71 57.56 -11.06
CA PRO A 337 -14.43 57.11 -10.53
C PRO A 337 -14.63 56.68 -9.07
N VAL A 338 -14.36 55.41 -8.77
CA VAL A 338 -14.62 54.79 -7.45
C VAL A 338 -13.36 54.16 -6.90
N ASP A 339 -13.13 54.37 -5.60
CA ASP A 339 -12.07 53.71 -4.85
C ASP A 339 -12.52 52.33 -4.31
N ALA A 340 -11.67 51.66 -3.53
CA ALA A 340 -11.99 50.35 -2.97
C ALA A 340 -13.14 50.38 -1.97
N LEU A 341 -13.31 51.46 -1.21
CA LEU A 341 -14.37 51.60 -0.20
C LEU A 341 -15.72 51.88 -0.86
N ASP A 342 -15.74 52.72 -1.90
CA ASP A 342 -16.91 52.98 -2.73
C ASP A 342 -17.41 51.70 -3.41
N LEU A 343 -16.48 50.89 -3.94
CA LEU A 343 -16.80 49.59 -4.54
C LEU A 343 -17.38 48.60 -3.52
N LEU A 344 -16.85 48.59 -2.30
CA LEU A 344 -17.41 47.81 -1.19
C LEU A 344 -18.82 48.31 -0.84
N GLY A 345 -19.02 49.62 -0.75
CA GLY A 345 -20.32 50.25 -0.49
C GLY A 345 -21.35 49.87 -1.54
N ALA A 346 -21.01 50.01 -2.83
CA ALA A 346 -21.89 49.62 -3.94
C ALA A 346 -22.26 48.14 -3.90
N ALA A 347 -21.32 47.24 -3.60
CA ALA A 347 -21.60 45.81 -3.48
C ALA A 347 -22.57 45.50 -2.32
N VAL A 348 -22.40 46.18 -1.18
CA VAL A 348 -23.25 46.02 0.00
C VAL A 348 -24.67 46.54 -0.27
N LEU A 349 -24.79 47.74 -0.83
CA LEU A 349 -26.08 48.35 -1.19
C LEU A 349 -26.82 47.49 -2.22
N ALA A 350 -26.14 47.04 -3.28
CA ALA A 350 -26.74 46.17 -4.27
C ALA A 350 -27.24 44.85 -3.66
N GLY A 351 -26.48 44.26 -2.73
CA GLY A 351 -26.89 43.05 -2.02
C GLY A 351 -28.12 43.27 -1.11
N ARG A 352 -28.19 44.42 -0.43
CA ARG A 352 -29.34 44.81 0.40
C ARG A 352 -30.59 45.07 -0.43
N ALA A 353 -30.47 45.88 -1.48
CA ALA A 353 -31.55 46.17 -2.40
C ALA A 353 -32.11 44.87 -3.00
N ARG A 354 -31.22 44.00 -3.50
CA ARG A 354 -31.60 42.70 -4.05
C ARG A 354 -32.41 41.86 -3.06
N ALA A 355 -31.96 41.75 -1.81
CA ALA A 355 -32.67 40.96 -0.81
C ALA A 355 -34.05 41.55 -0.47
N ALA A 356 -34.16 42.88 -0.40
CA ALA A 356 -35.42 43.54 -0.14
C ALA A 356 -36.40 43.47 -1.32
N ILE A 357 -35.90 43.54 -2.57
CA ILE A 357 -36.69 43.28 -3.79
C ILE A 357 -37.24 41.86 -3.80
N ALA A 358 -36.43 40.89 -3.35
CA ALA A 358 -36.83 39.48 -3.22
C ALA A 358 -37.79 39.19 -2.04
N GLY A 359 -38.29 40.21 -1.34
CA GLY A 359 -39.28 40.09 -0.27
C GLY A 359 -38.74 40.18 1.15
N ASP A 360 -37.42 40.23 1.37
CA ASP A 360 -36.81 40.37 2.71
C ASP A 360 -36.62 41.86 3.07
N VAL A 361 -37.73 42.57 3.30
CA VAL A 361 -37.73 44.03 3.56
C VAL A 361 -36.98 44.40 4.85
N GLN A 362 -36.92 43.49 5.82
CA GLN A 362 -36.16 43.71 7.06
C GLN A 362 -34.65 43.75 6.79
N ARG A 363 -34.21 43.18 5.67
CA ARG A 363 -32.80 43.15 5.27
C ARG A 363 -32.23 44.42 4.71
N SER A 364 -33.07 45.31 4.18
CA SER A 364 -32.64 46.66 3.84
C SER A 364 -32.58 47.61 5.02
N ARG A 365 -33.08 47.25 6.22
CA ARG A 365 -33.08 48.15 7.39
C ARG A 365 -32.02 47.82 8.44
N ARG A 366 -31.52 46.58 8.44
CA ARG A 366 -30.57 46.14 9.46
C ARG A 366 -29.14 46.59 9.14
N PRO A 367 -28.34 46.90 10.16
CA PRO A 367 -26.92 47.13 9.98
C PRO A 367 -26.23 45.90 9.38
N VAL A 368 -25.17 46.14 8.63
CA VAL A 368 -24.27 45.07 8.15
C VAL A 368 -23.22 44.73 9.20
N CYS A 369 -22.58 43.57 9.04
CA CYS A 369 -21.50 43.15 9.92
C CYS A 369 -20.30 44.10 9.80
N SER A 370 -19.89 44.73 10.91
CA SER A 370 -18.75 45.65 10.96
C SER A 370 -17.39 44.97 10.80
N VAL A 371 -17.28 43.66 11.03
CA VAL A 371 -16.02 42.94 10.75
C VAL A 371 -15.82 42.78 9.24
N ASN A 372 -16.86 42.36 8.52
CA ASN A 372 -16.83 42.29 7.07
C ASN A 372 -18.25 42.56 6.53
N PRO A 373 -18.49 43.74 5.93
CA PRO A 373 -19.81 44.12 5.40
C PRO A 373 -20.35 43.13 4.35
N LEU A 374 -19.47 42.39 3.67
CA LEU A 374 -19.85 41.36 2.68
C LEU A 374 -20.46 40.11 3.30
N HIS A 375 -20.36 39.90 4.62
CA HIS A 375 -21.10 38.84 5.31
C HIS A 375 -22.61 39.12 5.38
N GLY A 376 -23.03 40.35 5.06
CA GLY A 376 -24.42 40.77 5.10
C GLY A 376 -24.84 41.27 6.49
N GLN A 377 -26.09 40.98 6.87
CA GLN A 377 -26.71 41.57 8.05
C GLN A 377 -26.03 41.18 9.36
N ALA A 378 -25.98 42.15 10.25
CA ALA A 378 -25.72 41.92 11.65
C ALA A 378 -26.99 41.50 12.39
N ARG A 379 -26.81 40.63 13.37
CA ARG A 379 -27.86 40.10 14.26
C ARG A 379 -27.54 40.29 15.73
N ARG A 380 -26.26 40.50 16.07
CA ARG A 380 -25.78 40.68 17.44
C ARG A 380 -24.87 41.90 17.53
N GLN A 381 -24.61 42.34 18.75
CA GLN A 381 -23.61 43.37 19.05
C GLN A 381 -22.38 42.70 19.67
N GLY A 382 -21.18 43.15 19.30
CA GLY A 382 -19.92 42.63 19.88
C GLY A 382 -18.79 43.64 19.79
N GLN A 383 -17.67 43.35 20.44
CA GLN A 383 -16.52 44.25 20.48
C GLN A 383 -15.54 43.94 19.34
N VAL A 384 -15.10 44.97 18.63
CA VAL A 384 -14.11 44.86 17.54
C VAL A 384 -12.94 45.77 17.90
N LEU A 385 -11.77 45.23 18.25
CA LEU A 385 -10.69 46.04 18.83
C LEU A 385 -10.09 47.08 17.86
N VAL A 386 -10.38 46.97 16.56
CA VAL A 386 -9.92 47.91 15.53
C VAL A 386 -10.51 49.31 15.73
N ILE A 387 -11.75 49.45 16.23
CA ILE A 387 -12.32 50.72 16.67
C ILE A 387 -13.02 50.51 18.01
N ARG A 388 -12.89 51.46 18.95
CA ARG A 388 -13.59 51.40 20.24
C ARG A 388 -15.13 51.32 20.07
N GLY A 389 -15.77 50.58 20.97
CA GLY A 389 -17.23 50.44 21.07
C GLY A 389 -17.78 49.08 20.64
N ARG A 390 -19.03 48.81 21.02
CA ARG A 390 -19.80 47.66 20.52
C ARG A 390 -20.30 47.96 19.10
N ARG A 391 -20.18 46.97 18.23
CA ARG A 391 -20.47 47.06 16.80
C ARG A 391 -21.41 45.93 16.36
N PRO A 392 -22.23 46.17 15.33
CA PRO A 392 -23.12 45.16 14.77
C PRO A 392 -22.33 44.04 14.07
N LEU A 393 -22.59 42.78 14.43
CA LEU A 393 -21.91 41.59 13.91
C LEU A 393 -22.92 40.56 13.39
N CYS A 394 -22.56 39.84 12.33
CA CYS A 394 -23.27 38.61 11.95
C CYS A 394 -23.02 37.50 12.98
N ASP A 395 -23.87 36.47 13.03
CA ASP A 395 -23.78 35.37 14.01
C ASP A 395 -22.36 34.76 14.04
N ALA A 396 -21.84 34.40 12.87
CA ALA A 396 -20.51 33.81 12.73
C ALA A 396 -19.36 34.72 13.21
N CYS A 397 -19.50 36.05 13.11
CA CYS A 397 -18.51 36.97 13.66
C CYS A 397 -18.72 37.25 15.14
N ALA A 398 -19.95 37.18 15.63
CA ALA A 398 -20.26 37.39 17.04
C ALA A 398 -19.75 36.25 17.93
N ASP A 399 -19.75 35.02 17.40
CA ASP A 399 -19.29 33.80 18.11
C ASP A 399 -17.76 33.67 18.20
N LEU A 400 -17.00 34.59 17.59
CA LEU A 400 -15.54 34.60 17.64
C LEU A 400 -15.00 35.39 18.85
N PRO A 401 -13.86 34.98 19.43
CA PRO A 401 -13.13 35.78 20.41
C PRO A 401 -12.66 37.13 19.84
N ASP A 402 -12.56 38.16 20.70
CA ASP A 402 -12.23 39.55 20.33
C ASP A 402 -10.96 39.69 19.47
N GLY A 403 -9.91 38.94 19.81
CA GLY A 403 -8.66 38.92 19.06
C GLY A 403 -8.83 38.39 17.63
N ASP A 404 -9.62 37.34 17.46
CA ASP A 404 -9.90 36.73 16.16
C ASP A 404 -10.86 37.57 15.33
N ARG A 405 -11.84 38.23 15.97
CA ARG A 405 -12.71 39.22 15.31
C ARG A 405 -11.90 40.33 14.66
N SER A 406 -10.91 40.84 15.38
CA SER A 406 -10.06 41.94 14.92
C SER A 406 -9.17 41.54 13.74
N ARG A 407 -8.70 40.29 13.70
CA ARG A 407 -7.94 39.74 12.57
C ARG A 407 -8.78 39.50 11.31
N ARG A 408 -10.09 39.26 11.48
CA ARG A 408 -11.01 39.04 10.35
C ARG A 408 -11.59 40.33 9.76
N VAL A 409 -11.27 41.49 10.34
CA VAL A 409 -11.73 42.78 9.80
C VAL A 409 -11.25 42.92 8.36
N LEU A 410 -12.19 43.22 7.45
CA LEU A 410 -11.91 43.39 6.03
C LEU A 410 -10.91 44.54 5.83
N GLU A 411 -9.79 44.22 5.18
CA GLU A 411 -8.77 45.18 4.75
C GLU A 411 -8.96 45.50 3.26
N LEU A 412 -8.84 46.79 2.94
CA LEU A 412 -8.94 47.35 1.60
C LEU A 412 -7.59 47.89 1.17
N HIS A 413 -7.30 47.80 -0.13
CA HIS A 413 -6.09 48.40 -0.70
C HIS A 413 -6.36 49.85 -1.09
N VAL A 414 -5.85 50.79 -0.32
CA VAL A 414 -6.02 52.25 -0.47
C VAL A 414 -4.63 52.88 -0.45
N ASP A 415 -4.32 53.72 -1.43
CA ASP A 415 -3.04 54.46 -1.55
C ASP A 415 -1.78 53.59 -1.38
N GLY A 416 -1.81 52.37 -1.93
CA GLY A 416 -0.68 51.43 -1.89
C GLY A 416 -0.56 50.61 -0.60
N ALA A 417 -1.47 50.78 0.36
CA ALA A 417 -1.44 50.06 1.64
C ALA A 417 -2.74 49.28 1.90
N TRP A 418 -2.61 48.20 2.68
CA TRP A 418 -3.76 47.45 3.21
C TRP A 418 -4.24 48.09 4.51
N VAL A 419 -5.44 48.69 4.46
CA VAL A 419 -6.03 49.41 5.59
C VAL A 419 -7.35 48.73 5.99
N PRO A 420 -7.59 48.42 7.28
CA PRO A 420 -8.89 47.96 7.74
C PRO A 420 -9.97 48.97 7.35
N HIS A 421 -11.04 48.52 6.67
CA HIS A 421 -12.08 49.43 6.18
C HIS A 421 -12.67 50.33 7.29
N LEU A 422 -12.78 49.76 8.49
CA LEU A 422 -13.24 50.45 9.70
C LEU A 422 -12.37 51.67 10.09
N LYS A 423 -11.09 51.70 9.74
CA LYS A 423 -10.20 52.84 10.02
C LYS A 423 -10.33 53.98 9.01
N LEU A 424 -11.05 53.76 7.90
CA LEU A 424 -11.29 54.79 6.91
C LEU A 424 -12.40 55.71 7.44
N ASP A 425 -12.05 56.95 7.83
CA ASP A 425 -13.04 57.93 8.29
C ASP A 425 -13.80 58.51 7.10
N ARG A 426 -14.80 57.76 6.64
CA ARG A 426 -15.58 58.05 5.43
C ARG A 426 -17.07 57.87 5.72
N VAL A 427 -17.91 58.50 4.90
CA VAL A 427 -19.38 58.45 5.06
C VAL A 427 -19.92 57.01 5.13
N TRP A 428 -19.31 56.08 4.39
CA TRP A 428 -19.65 54.65 4.40
C TRP A 428 -19.54 54.02 5.79
N ILE A 429 -18.49 54.33 6.54
CA ILE A 429 -18.28 53.74 7.87
C ILE A 429 -19.16 54.44 8.90
N ARG A 430 -19.24 55.77 8.84
CA ARG A 430 -20.05 56.60 9.76
C ARG A 430 -21.53 56.23 9.72
N THR A 431 -22.05 55.96 8.52
CA THR A 431 -23.46 55.56 8.32
C THR A 431 -23.70 54.04 8.41
N ASN A 432 -22.64 53.26 8.65
CA ASN A 432 -22.62 51.80 8.55
C ASN A 432 -23.29 51.30 7.26
N TYR A 433 -22.77 51.79 6.14
CA TYR A 433 -23.20 51.53 4.78
C TYR A 433 -24.67 51.89 4.54
N GLY A 434 -25.12 53.03 5.06
CA GLY A 434 -26.51 53.52 4.90
C GLY A 434 -27.54 52.78 5.74
N SER A 435 -27.14 52.19 6.87
CA SER A 435 -28.10 51.56 7.80
C SER A 435 -28.53 52.47 8.95
N THR A 436 -27.77 53.54 9.23
CA THR A 436 -28.03 54.43 10.39
C THR A 436 -28.38 55.87 10.00
N ASN A 437 -28.05 56.33 8.79
CA ASN A 437 -28.40 57.68 8.30
C ASN A 437 -29.08 57.60 6.93
N ARG A 438 -30.09 58.44 6.69
CA ARG A 438 -30.91 58.47 5.47
C ARG A 438 -30.27 59.24 4.32
N ASP A 439 -29.32 60.12 4.60
CA ASP A 439 -28.70 61.01 3.60
C ASP A 439 -27.32 60.49 3.17
N LEU A 440 -27.22 59.18 2.94
CA LEU A 440 -25.98 58.53 2.49
C LEU A 440 -25.52 59.08 1.14
N ILE A 441 -26.45 59.33 0.21
CA ILE A 441 -26.12 59.80 -1.14
C ILE A 441 -25.52 61.19 -1.06
N ASP A 442 -26.19 62.14 -0.40
CA ASP A 442 -25.72 63.53 -0.29
C ASP A 442 -24.34 63.58 0.39
N GLY A 443 -24.13 62.80 1.45
CA GLY A 443 -22.82 62.71 2.10
C GLY A 443 -21.71 62.07 1.23
N ILE A 444 -22.05 61.17 0.29
CA ILE A 444 -21.08 60.65 -0.70
C ILE A 444 -20.75 61.72 -1.75
N LEU A 445 -21.72 62.56 -2.12
CA LEU A 445 -21.52 63.67 -3.05
C LEU A 445 -20.61 64.74 -2.44
N GLU A 446 -20.93 65.20 -1.23
CA GLU A 446 -20.20 66.26 -0.53
C GLU A 446 -18.74 65.87 -0.21
N GLU A 447 -18.47 64.62 0.18
CA GLU A 447 -17.13 64.14 0.56
C GLU A 447 -16.14 64.05 -0.62
N LYS A 448 -16.62 64.21 -1.86
CA LYS A 448 -15.77 64.25 -3.06
C LYS A 448 -15.55 65.63 -3.65
N ASP A 449 -16.41 66.60 -3.30
CA ASP A 449 -16.27 67.99 -3.72
C ASP A 449 -15.37 68.79 -2.74
N ALA A 450 -15.14 68.24 -1.54
CA ALA A 450 -14.16 68.70 -0.55
C ALA A 450 -12.78 68.05 -0.76
#